data_AF-A0A8C0VDF6-F1
#
_entry.id   AF-A0A8C0VDF6-F1
#
_cell.length_a   1.000
_cell.length_b   1.000
_cell.length_c   1.000
_cell.angle_alpha   90.00
_cell.angle_beta   90.00
_cell.angle_gamma   90.00
#
_symmetry.space_group_name_H-M   'P 1'
#
loop_
_entity.id
_entity.type
_entity.pdbx_description
1 polymer ?
#
loop_
_entity_poly.entity_id
_entity_poly.type
_entity_poly.pdbx_seq_one_letter_code
_entity_poly.pdbx_strand_id
1 'polypeptide(L)'
;MTEGRRCQVHLLDDRKLELLVQPKLLAKELLDLVASHFNLKEKEYFGIAFTDETGHLNWLQLDRRVLEHDFPKKSGPVVLYFCVRFYIESISYLKDNATIELFFLNAKSCIYKELIEVDSEVVFELAAYILQEAKGDFSSNEVVRNELKKLPALPTPALKEHPSLAYCEDRVIEHYKKLNGQTRGQAIVNYMSIVESLPTYGVHYYAVKDKQGIPWWLGLSYKGIFQYDYHDKVKPRKVSVYFSTKVWACHTCHSLSQGCDVHQILALIHVIFEGC
;
A
#
# COMPACT_ATOMS: atom_id res chain seq x y z
N MET A 1 -10.02 -37.45 3.10
CA MET A 1 -10.45 -36.13 3.61
C MET A 1 -9.31 -35.17 3.34
N THR A 2 -9.49 -34.19 2.46
CA THR A 2 -8.43 -33.19 2.20
C THR A 2 -8.35 -32.28 3.41
N GLU A 3 -7.29 -32.45 4.20
CA GLU A 3 -7.03 -31.67 5.40
C GLU A 3 -6.83 -30.19 5.01
N GLY A 4 -7.45 -29.27 5.75
CA GLY A 4 -7.28 -27.84 5.52
C GLY A 4 -5.84 -27.39 5.72
N ARG A 5 -5.46 -26.24 5.14
CA ARG A 5 -4.11 -25.69 5.30
C ARG A 5 -4.14 -24.52 6.27
N ARG A 6 -3.21 -24.49 7.23
CA ARG A 6 -3.06 -23.33 8.13
C ARG A 6 -2.56 -22.13 7.33
N CYS A 7 -3.20 -20.99 7.54
CA CYS A 7 -2.84 -19.72 6.93
C CYS A 7 -2.77 -18.64 8.00
N GLN A 8 -1.88 -17.68 7.82
CA GLN A 8 -1.74 -16.48 8.64
C GLN A 8 -1.93 -15.27 7.73
N VAL A 9 -3.00 -14.51 7.96
CA VAL A 9 -3.29 -13.28 7.22
C VAL A 9 -2.78 -12.09 8.04
N HIS A 10 -1.83 -11.34 7.47
CA HIS A 10 -1.38 -10.07 7.99
C HIS A 10 -2.39 -8.98 7.63
N LEU A 11 -2.90 -8.28 8.62
CA LEU A 11 -3.87 -7.21 8.46
C LEU A 11 -3.18 -5.84 8.40
N LEU A 12 -3.93 -4.81 7.98
CA LEU A 12 -3.41 -3.44 7.84
C LEU A 12 -3.13 -2.74 9.17
N ASP A 13 -3.68 -3.24 10.27
CA ASP A 13 -3.46 -2.75 11.64
C ASP A 13 -2.40 -3.56 12.40
N ASP A 14 -1.51 -4.24 11.67
CA ASP A 14 -0.41 -5.09 12.15
C ASP A 14 -0.84 -6.35 12.93
N ARG A 15 -2.14 -6.59 13.10
CA ARG A 15 -2.65 -7.86 13.65
C ARG A 15 -2.44 -9.00 12.66
N LYS A 16 -2.35 -10.21 13.21
CA LYS A 16 -2.25 -11.45 12.43
C LYS A 16 -3.46 -12.32 12.74
N LEU A 17 -4.21 -12.68 11.70
CA LEU A 17 -5.34 -13.59 11.79
C LEU A 17 -4.88 -14.98 11.39
N GLU A 18 -4.93 -15.93 12.33
CA GLU A 18 -4.63 -17.33 12.05
C GLU A 18 -5.91 -18.10 11.76
N LEU A 19 -5.92 -18.83 10.64
CA LEU A 19 -7.09 -19.61 10.23
C LEU A 19 -6.70 -20.92 9.54
N LEU A 20 -7.59 -21.90 9.61
CA LEU A 20 -7.49 -23.14 8.85
C LEU A 20 -8.33 -23.02 7.58
N VAL A 21 -7.67 -22.74 6.45
CA VAL A 21 -8.33 -22.62 5.15
C VAL A 21 -8.76 -23.99 4.65
N GLN A 22 -10.05 -24.13 4.40
CA GLN A 22 -10.62 -25.36 3.83
C GLN A 22 -10.37 -25.43 2.32
N PRO A 23 -10.18 -26.63 1.73
CA PRO A 23 -9.90 -26.79 0.30
C PRO A 23 -10.99 -26.29 -0.65
N LYS A 24 -12.20 -26.02 -0.14
CA LYS A 24 -13.33 -25.48 -0.90
C LYS A 24 -13.49 -23.97 -0.77
N LEU A 25 -12.76 -23.31 0.15
CA LEU A 25 -12.90 -21.89 0.43
C LEU A 25 -12.45 -21.06 -0.78
N LEU A 26 -13.35 -20.23 -1.30
CA LEU A 26 -13.05 -19.27 -2.35
C LEU A 26 -12.27 -18.08 -1.79
N ALA A 27 -11.41 -17.48 -2.61
CA ALA A 27 -10.68 -16.29 -2.22
C ALA A 27 -11.62 -15.10 -1.93
N LYS A 28 -12.77 -15.01 -2.63
CA LYS A 28 -13.83 -14.05 -2.29
C LYS A 28 -14.37 -14.23 -0.88
N GLU A 29 -14.63 -15.47 -0.46
CA GLU A 29 -15.14 -15.76 0.89
C GLU A 29 -14.11 -15.44 1.96
N LEU A 30 -12.82 -15.69 1.67
CA LEU A 30 -11.73 -15.30 2.56
C LEU A 30 -11.64 -13.76 2.68
N LEU A 31 -11.77 -13.03 1.57
CA LEU A 31 -11.79 -11.57 1.57
C LEU A 31 -12.99 -11.05 2.38
N ASP A 32 -14.17 -11.64 2.21
CA ASP A 32 -15.38 -11.28 2.96
C ASP A 32 -15.21 -11.51 4.46
N LEU A 33 -14.58 -12.62 4.86
CA LEU A 33 -14.24 -12.91 6.25
C LEU A 33 -13.27 -11.85 6.81
N VAL A 34 -12.18 -11.56 6.11
CA VAL A 34 -11.20 -10.55 6.55
C VAL A 34 -11.84 -9.15 6.62
N ALA A 35 -12.64 -8.77 5.62
CA ALA A 35 -13.36 -7.49 5.58
C ALA A 35 -14.33 -7.34 6.76
N SER A 36 -14.99 -8.43 7.19
CA SER A 36 -15.90 -8.41 8.33
C SER A 36 -15.21 -8.05 9.66
N HIS A 37 -13.91 -8.36 9.83
CA HIS A 37 -13.15 -7.96 11.02
C HIS A 37 -12.99 -6.44 11.17
N PHE A 38 -13.15 -5.71 10.06
CA PHE A 38 -13.08 -4.25 10.02
C PHE A 38 -14.45 -3.59 9.82
N ASN A 39 -15.55 -4.38 9.77
CA ASN A 39 -16.88 -3.91 9.38
C ASN A 39 -16.87 -3.18 8.02
N LEU A 40 -16.02 -3.65 7.10
CA LEU A 40 -15.74 -2.97 5.85
C LEU A 40 -16.86 -3.19 4.82
N LYS A 41 -17.41 -2.10 4.30
CA LYS A 41 -18.46 -2.13 3.26
C LYS A 41 -17.89 -2.03 1.84
N GLU A 42 -16.88 -1.18 1.65
CA GLU A 42 -16.25 -0.90 0.34
C GLU A 42 -15.04 -1.83 0.10
N LYS A 43 -15.30 -3.14 0.08
CA LYS A 43 -14.24 -4.18 -0.04
C LYS A 43 -13.57 -4.22 -1.42
N GLU A 44 -14.16 -3.60 -2.43
CA GLU A 44 -13.64 -3.56 -3.80
C GLU A 44 -12.25 -2.93 -3.92
N TYR A 45 -11.85 -2.07 -2.97
CA TYR A 45 -10.53 -1.44 -2.97
C TYR A 45 -9.41 -2.35 -2.43
N PHE A 46 -9.77 -3.47 -1.81
CA PHE A 46 -8.83 -4.34 -1.11
C PHE A 46 -8.69 -5.69 -1.80
N GLY A 47 -7.60 -6.36 -1.48
CA GLY A 47 -7.36 -7.72 -1.91
C GLY A 47 -6.54 -8.49 -0.90
N ILE A 48 -6.42 -9.79 -1.14
CA ILE A 48 -5.49 -10.64 -0.42
C ILE A 48 -4.38 -11.02 -1.38
N ALA A 49 -3.15 -10.82 -0.94
CA ALA A 49 -1.95 -11.15 -1.69
C ALA A 49 -1.09 -12.16 -0.93
N PHE A 50 -0.18 -12.80 -1.64
CA PHE A 50 0.86 -13.65 -1.09
C PHE A 50 2.17 -13.37 -1.82
N THR A 51 3.29 -13.67 -1.18
CA THR A 51 4.60 -13.56 -1.81
C THR A 51 5.00 -14.93 -2.36
N ASP A 52 5.40 -15.01 -3.63
CA ASP A 52 5.88 -16.26 -4.22
C ASP A 52 7.34 -16.57 -3.81
N GLU A 53 7.91 -17.65 -4.36
CA GLU A 53 9.29 -18.05 -4.08
C GLU A 53 10.33 -17.04 -4.58
N THR A 54 9.98 -16.19 -5.54
CA THR A 54 10.84 -15.15 -6.11
C THR A 54 10.76 -13.83 -5.34
N GLY A 55 9.86 -13.72 -4.36
CA GLY A 55 9.64 -12.48 -3.61
C GLY A 55 8.61 -11.55 -4.24
N HIS A 56 7.95 -11.96 -5.33
CA HIS A 56 6.95 -11.14 -6.00
C HIS A 56 5.59 -11.27 -5.31
N LEU A 57 4.89 -10.13 -5.19
CA LEU A 57 3.57 -10.06 -4.59
C LEU A 57 2.50 -10.44 -5.62
N ASN A 58 1.77 -11.52 -5.35
CA ASN A 58 0.72 -12.07 -6.20
C ASN A 58 -0.64 -11.96 -5.52
N TRP A 59 -1.66 -11.53 -6.26
CA TRP A 59 -3.02 -11.40 -5.74
C TRP A 59 -3.80 -12.71 -5.88
N LEU A 60 -4.61 -13.03 -4.87
CA LEU A 60 -5.58 -14.12 -4.97
C LEU A 60 -6.70 -13.74 -5.96
N GLN A 61 -7.04 -14.68 -6.83
CA GLN A 61 -8.12 -14.59 -7.80
C GLN A 61 -9.43 -14.94 -7.10
N LEU A 62 -10.36 -13.98 -7.02
CA LEU A 62 -11.57 -14.07 -6.17
C LEU A 62 -12.51 -15.21 -6.57
N ASP A 63 -12.50 -15.61 -7.83
CA ASP A 63 -13.28 -16.70 -8.43
C ASP A 63 -12.63 -18.09 -8.25
N ARG A 64 -11.39 -18.16 -7.78
CA ARG A 64 -10.67 -19.40 -7.50
C ARG A 64 -10.64 -19.74 -6.02
N ARG A 65 -10.36 -21.02 -5.73
CA ARG A 65 -10.16 -21.45 -4.35
C ARG A 65 -8.81 -20.97 -3.85
N VAL A 66 -8.75 -20.63 -2.57
CA VAL A 66 -7.51 -20.12 -1.96
C VAL A 66 -6.37 -21.12 -2.17
N LEU A 67 -6.59 -22.41 -1.87
CA LEU A 67 -5.57 -23.46 -1.97
C LEU A 67 -5.23 -23.92 -3.40
N GLU A 68 -5.88 -23.36 -4.43
CA GLU A 68 -5.52 -23.61 -5.83
C GLU A 68 -4.45 -22.64 -6.35
N HIS A 69 -4.02 -21.67 -5.53
CA HIS A 69 -2.93 -20.74 -5.87
C HIS A 69 -1.57 -21.35 -5.56
N ASP A 70 -0.56 -20.97 -6.35
CA ASP A 70 0.80 -21.50 -6.27
C ASP A 70 1.59 -20.86 -5.12
N PHE A 71 1.21 -21.23 -3.89
CA PHE A 71 1.92 -20.78 -2.69
C PHE A 71 3.32 -21.40 -2.61
N PRO A 72 4.31 -20.68 -2.05
CA PRO A 72 5.62 -21.22 -1.76
C PRO A 72 5.56 -22.56 -1.01
N LYS A 73 6.41 -23.52 -1.39
CA LYS A 73 6.50 -24.83 -0.75
C LYS A 73 7.28 -24.80 0.57
N LYS A 74 7.06 -23.77 1.38
CA LYS A 74 7.71 -23.59 2.68
C LYS A 74 6.98 -24.41 3.75
N SER A 75 7.74 -24.95 4.70
CA SER A 75 7.20 -25.56 5.91
C SER A 75 6.54 -24.49 6.78
N GLY A 76 5.29 -24.69 7.19
CA GLY A 76 4.54 -23.77 8.04
C GLY A 76 3.23 -23.26 7.43
N PRO A 77 2.57 -22.30 8.11
CA PRO A 77 1.34 -21.70 7.60
C PRO A 77 1.60 -20.87 6.35
N VAL A 78 0.63 -20.82 5.44
CA VAL A 78 0.67 -19.91 4.29
C VAL A 78 0.54 -18.48 4.78
N VAL A 79 1.47 -17.62 4.42
CA VAL A 79 1.44 -16.21 4.77
C VAL A 79 0.68 -15.45 3.68
N LEU A 80 -0.37 -14.76 4.09
CA LEU A 80 -1.23 -13.93 3.25
C LEU A 80 -1.21 -12.49 3.77
N TYR A 81 -1.46 -11.52 2.91
CA TYR A 81 -1.47 -10.11 3.24
C TYR A 81 -2.78 -9.48 2.77
N PHE A 82 -3.52 -8.87 3.68
CA PHE A 82 -4.65 -8.02 3.33
C PHE A 82 -4.12 -6.62 3.02
N CYS A 83 -4.31 -6.16 1.78
CA CYS A 83 -3.71 -4.93 1.28
C CYS A 83 -4.69 -4.11 0.45
N VAL A 84 -4.43 -2.80 0.35
CA VAL A 84 -5.06 -1.94 -0.65
C VAL A 84 -4.59 -2.39 -2.03
N ARG A 85 -5.53 -2.76 -2.88
CA ARG A 85 -5.29 -3.21 -4.26
C ARG A 85 -5.54 -2.12 -5.28
N PHE A 86 -6.59 -1.32 -5.06
CA PHE A 86 -6.98 -0.25 -5.97
C PHE A 86 -6.94 1.08 -5.23
N TYR A 87 -5.96 1.90 -5.60
CA TYR A 87 -5.84 3.26 -5.11
C TYR A 87 -6.81 4.17 -5.86
N ILE A 88 -7.32 5.16 -5.14
CA ILE A 88 -8.21 6.19 -5.65
C ILE A 88 -7.49 7.53 -5.64
N GLU A 89 -8.05 8.50 -6.36
CA GLU A 89 -7.48 9.83 -6.43
C GLU A 89 -7.50 10.58 -5.11
N SER A 90 -8.57 10.43 -4.34
CA SER A 90 -8.66 10.98 -3.00
C SER A 90 -9.58 10.16 -2.11
N ILE A 91 -9.21 9.99 -0.85
CA ILE A 91 -10.03 9.39 0.20
C ILE A 91 -11.35 10.15 0.43
N SER A 92 -11.46 11.40 -0.04
CA SER A 92 -12.70 12.17 0.02
C SER A 92 -13.85 11.52 -0.78
N TYR A 93 -13.54 10.62 -1.72
CA TYR A 93 -14.54 9.85 -2.46
C TYR A 93 -15.04 8.61 -1.72
N LEU A 94 -14.37 8.19 -0.64
CA LEU A 94 -14.78 7.06 0.18
C LEU A 94 -15.96 7.46 1.05
N LYS A 95 -16.94 6.56 1.17
CA LYS A 95 -18.17 6.83 1.93
C LYS A 95 -18.11 6.28 3.34
N ASP A 96 -17.30 5.24 3.57
CA ASP A 96 -17.24 4.55 4.85
C ASP A 96 -15.96 4.89 5.61
N ASN A 97 -16.13 5.27 6.88
CA ASN A 97 -15.02 5.66 7.75
C ASN A 97 -14.03 4.51 7.97
N ALA A 98 -14.48 3.24 8.00
CA ALA A 98 -13.57 2.12 8.16
C ALA A 98 -12.65 1.97 6.94
N THR A 99 -13.17 2.25 5.74
CA THR A 99 -12.36 2.30 4.51
C THR A 99 -11.27 3.37 4.62
N ILE A 100 -11.63 4.59 5.03
CA ILE A 100 -10.68 5.71 5.20
C ILE A 100 -9.58 5.34 6.20
N GLU A 101 -9.95 4.76 7.35
CA GLU A 101 -8.99 4.32 8.36
C GLU A 101 -8.02 3.26 7.83
N LEU A 102 -8.50 2.30 7.03
CA LEU A 102 -7.65 1.28 6.42
C LEU A 102 -6.69 1.87 5.37
N PHE A 103 -7.15 2.84 4.58
CA PHE A 103 -6.27 3.57 3.65
C PHE A 103 -5.17 4.33 4.39
N PHE A 104 -5.50 4.96 5.51
CA PHE A 104 -4.54 5.61 6.39
C PHE A 104 -3.51 4.63 6.98
N LEU A 105 -3.97 3.49 7.50
CA LEU A 105 -3.07 2.46 8.05
C LEU A 105 -2.13 1.91 6.98
N ASN A 106 -2.65 1.66 5.78
CA ASN A 106 -1.84 1.25 4.62
C ASN A 106 -0.79 2.31 4.27
N ALA A 107 -1.18 3.57 4.13
CA ALA A 107 -0.27 4.68 3.81
C ALA A 107 0.82 4.84 4.88
N LYS A 108 0.47 4.77 6.17
CA LYS A 108 1.41 4.76 7.29
C LYS A 108 2.42 3.63 7.18
N SER A 109 1.96 2.41 6.91
CA SER A 109 2.84 1.24 6.71
C SER A 109 3.77 1.43 5.51
N CYS A 110 3.26 1.95 4.40
CA CYS A 110 4.04 2.19 3.18
C CYS A 110 5.13 3.25 3.38
N ILE A 111 4.85 4.35 4.07
CA ILE A 111 5.86 5.36 4.41
C ILE A 111 6.92 4.78 5.34
N TYR A 112 6.51 4.07 6.40
CA TYR A 112 7.43 3.47 7.36
C TYR A 112 8.34 2.40 6.74
N LYS A 113 7.82 1.64 5.77
CA LYS A 113 8.55 0.61 5.00
C LYS A 113 9.29 1.16 3.77
N GLU A 114 9.29 2.48 3.57
CA GLU A 114 9.99 3.13 2.45
C GLU A 114 9.48 2.69 1.07
N LEU A 115 8.20 2.29 0.99
CA LEU A 115 7.52 1.96 -0.28
C LEU A 115 7.01 3.21 -1.01
N ILE A 116 6.83 4.31 -0.28
CA ILE A 116 6.51 5.63 -0.82
C ILE A 116 7.71 6.52 -0.52
N GLU A 117 8.26 7.14 -1.56
CA GLU A 117 9.35 8.10 -1.40
C GLU A 117 8.81 9.43 -0.89
N VAL A 118 9.44 9.95 0.16
CA VAL A 118 8.99 11.13 0.88
C VAL A 118 10.18 11.86 1.49
N ASP A 119 10.19 13.18 1.39
CA ASP A 119 11.24 14.01 2.00
C ASP A 119 11.15 13.99 3.52
N SER A 120 12.29 14.05 4.18
CA SER A 120 12.39 14.00 5.65
C SER A 120 11.52 15.05 6.38
N GLU A 121 11.38 16.26 5.85
CA GLU A 121 10.53 17.28 6.49
C GLU A 121 9.04 16.89 6.46
N VAL A 122 8.58 16.29 5.35
CA VAL A 122 7.21 15.77 5.22
C VAL A 122 7.01 14.59 6.15
N VAL A 123 8.01 13.72 6.31
CA VAL A 123 7.98 12.63 7.30
C VAL A 123 7.75 13.15 8.71
N PHE A 124 8.39 14.26 9.11
CA PHE A 124 8.21 14.82 10.46
C PHE A 124 6.79 15.35 10.67
N GLU A 125 6.20 15.98 9.65
CA GLU A 125 4.81 16.42 9.66
C GLU A 125 3.84 15.23 9.73
N LEU A 126 4.07 14.18 8.94
CA LEU A 126 3.28 12.94 8.97
C LEU A 126 3.36 12.24 10.33
N ALA A 127 4.55 12.21 10.96
CA ALA A 127 4.74 11.67 12.30
C ALA A 127 3.95 12.44 13.37
N ALA A 128 3.82 13.76 13.22
CA ALA A 128 2.97 14.58 14.10
C ALA A 128 1.48 14.20 13.97
N TYR A 129 0.99 13.96 12.75
CA TYR A 129 -0.37 13.46 12.56
C TYR A 129 -0.60 12.07 13.13
N ILE A 130 0.40 11.17 13.07
CA ILE A 130 0.33 9.85 13.73
C ILE A 130 0.20 10.01 15.25
N LEU A 131 0.93 10.95 15.85
CA LEU A 131 0.81 11.25 17.28
C LEU A 131 -0.58 11.82 17.62
N GLN A 132 -1.09 12.76 16.84
CA GLN A 132 -2.43 13.32 17.05
C GLN A 132 -3.52 12.24 16.93
N GLU A 133 -3.40 11.35 15.95
CA GLU A 133 -4.32 10.22 15.76
C GLU A 133 -4.28 9.24 16.95
N ALA A 134 -3.09 8.91 17.44
CA ALA A 134 -2.91 7.87 18.46
C ALA A 134 -3.01 8.36 19.92
N LYS A 135 -2.71 9.64 20.18
CA LYS A 135 -2.56 10.20 21.54
C LYS A 135 -3.41 11.45 21.80
N GLY A 136 -3.99 12.05 20.77
CA GLY A 136 -4.75 13.29 20.89
C GLY A 136 -3.84 14.51 21.01
N ASP A 137 -4.24 15.50 21.78
CA ASP A 137 -3.54 16.78 21.89
C ASP A 137 -2.17 16.68 22.58
N PHE A 138 -1.28 17.60 22.22
CA PHE A 138 0.07 17.68 22.76
C PHE A 138 0.05 17.93 24.28
N SER A 139 0.83 17.14 25.02
CA SER A 139 0.99 17.27 26.48
C SER A 139 2.36 17.83 26.87
N SER A 140 3.44 17.08 26.65
CA SER A 140 4.81 17.50 26.93
C SER A 140 5.82 16.88 25.96
N ASN A 141 6.97 17.53 25.79
CA ASN A 141 8.04 17.03 24.91
C ASN A 141 8.52 15.63 25.35
N GLU A 142 8.62 15.36 26.66
CA GLU A 142 9.09 14.06 27.18
C GLU A 142 8.12 12.93 26.84
N VAL A 143 6.82 13.16 27.02
CA VAL A 143 5.78 12.17 26.66
C VAL A 143 5.85 11.88 25.17
N VAL A 144 5.96 12.92 24.32
CA VAL A 144 6.06 12.76 22.87
C VAL A 144 7.26 11.91 22.47
N ARG A 145 8.46 12.20 23.00
CA ARG A 145 9.66 11.41 22.70
C ARG A 145 9.51 9.95 23.13
N ASN A 146 8.85 9.69 24.26
CA ASN A 146 8.59 8.33 24.72
C ASN A 146 7.58 7.59 23.84
N GLU A 147 6.58 8.28 23.29
CA GLU A 147 5.60 7.70 22.37
C GLU A 147 6.19 7.47 20.96
N LEU A 148 7.03 8.38 20.46
CA LEU A 148 7.74 8.21 19.18
C LEU A 148 8.61 6.97 19.12
N LYS A 149 9.19 6.54 20.25
CA LYS A 149 9.95 5.27 20.34
C LYS A 149 9.09 4.01 20.18
N LYS A 150 7.79 4.12 20.43
CA LYS A 150 6.84 2.99 20.38
C LYS A 150 6.06 2.93 19.06
N LEU A 151 5.92 4.07 18.38
CA LEU A 151 5.12 4.20 17.18
C LEU A 151 5.99 4.04 15.92
N PRO A 152 5.51 3.34 14.87
CA PRO A 152 6.19 3.26 13.58
C PRO A 152 5.98 4.57 12.80
N ALA A 153 6.53 5.68 13.31
CA ALA A 153 6.30 7.03 12.78
C ALA A 153 7.51 7.59 12.02
N LEU A 154 8.73 7.18 12.37
CA LEU A 154 9.98 7.67 11.76
C LEU A 154 10.71 6.52 11.06
N PRO A 155 10.75 6.49 9.70
CA PRO A 155 11.51 5.51 8.94
C PRO A 155 13.02 5.74 9.11
N THR A 156 13.81 4.67 8.90
CA THR A 156 15.26 4.67 9.18
C THR A 156 16.07 5.70 8.35
N PRO A 157 15.80 5.93 7.05
CA PRO A 157 16.52 6.92 6.25
C PRO A 157 16.34 8.35 6.75
N ALA A 158 15.12 8.73 7.13
CA ALA A 158 14.83 10.05 7.70
C ALA A 158 15.56 10.30 9.03
N LEU A 159 16.04 9.26 9.72
CA LEU A 159 16.91 9.39 10.88
C LEU A 159 18.39 9.53 10.51
N LYS A 160 18.81 8.96 9.38
CA LYS A 160 20.21 8.95 8.91
C LYS A 160 20.63 10.24 8.20
N GLU A 161 19.69 10.92 7.58
CA GLU A 161 19.95 12.18 6.85
C GLU A 161 20.19 13.38 7.78
N HIS A 162 19.87 13.25 9.07
CA HIS A 162 19.84 14.36 10.01
C HIS A 162 20.86 14.21 11.14
N PRO A 163 21.26 15.31 11.81
CA PRO A 163 22.37 15.31 12.75
C PRO A 163 22.17 14.42 13.98
N SER A 164 20.93 14.19 14.42
CA SER A 164 20.61 13.33 15.55
C SER A 164 19.13 12.94 15.60
N LEU A 165 18.80 11.87 16.31
CA LEU A 165 17.40 11.51 16.61
C LEU A 165 16.66 12.62 17.36
N ALA A 166 17.34 13.29 18.30
CA ALA A 166 16.75 14.39 19.06
C ALA A 166 16.32 15.55 18.15
N TYR A 167 17.11 15.85 17.11
CA TYR A 167 16.74 16.83 16.10
C TYR A 167 15.44 16.43 15.38
N CYS A 168 15.34 15.19 14.91
CA CYS A 168 14.13 14.69 14.26
C CYS A 168 12.91 14.76 15.20
N GLU A 169 13.07 14.32 16.46
CA GLU A 169 12.03 14.41 17.48
C GLU A 169 11.56 15.86 17.72
N ASP A 170 12.48 16.82 17.77
CA ASP A 170 12.17 18.23 17.95
C ASP A 170 11.38 18.79 16.76
N ARG A 171 11.74 18.41 15.51
CA ARG A 171 10.96 18.76 14.31
C ARG A 171 9.53 18.20 14.37
N VAL A 172 9.36 16.95 14.79
CA VAL A 172 8.02 16.36 14.97
C VAL A 172 7.23 17.12 16.04
N ILE A 173 7.86 17.46 17.17
CA ILE A 173 7.21 18.21 18.26
C ILE A 173 6.75 19.59 17.79
N GLU A 174 7.54 20.29 16.97
CA GLU A 174 7.17 21.59 16.40
C GLU A 174 5.90 21.51 15.56
N HIS A 175 5.75 20.47 14.74
CA HIS A 175 4.53 20.23 13.97
C HIS A 175 3.37 19.79 14.86
N TYR A 176 3.60 18.87 15.80
CA TYR A 176 2.56 18.31 16.66
C TYR A 176 1.88 19.38 17.54
N LYS A 177 2.62 20.36 18.05
CA LYS A 177 2.05 21.50 18.80
C LYS A 177 1.02 22.32 18.00
N LYS A 178 1.12 22.35 16.67
CA LYS A 178 0.19 23.06 15.79
C LYS A 178 -1.13 22.29 15.58
N LEU A 179 -1.18 21.01 15.97
CA LEU A 179 -2.33 20.13 15.76
C LEU A 179 -3.33 20.13 16.93
N ASN A 180 -3.04 20.85 18.02
CA ASN A 180 -3.92 20.94 19.19
C ASN A 180 -5.36 21.32 18.81
N GLY A 181 -6.31 20.55 19.31
CA GLY A 181 -7.74 20.69 19.04
C GLY A 181 -8.22 19.94 17.79
N GLN A 182 -7.32 19.32 17.01
CA GLN A 182 -7.75 18.46 15.91
C GLN A 182 -8.27 17.12 16.42
N THR A 183 -9.37 16.66 15.84
CA THR A 183 -9.91 15.33 16.15
C THR A 183 -9.06 14.23 15.49
N ARG A 184 -9.19 13.00 15.97
CA ARG A 184 -8.57 11.81 15.35
C ARG A 184 -8.89 11.71 13.85
N GLY A 185 -10.16 11.91 13.49
CA GLY A 185 -10.59 11.88 12.09
C GLY A 185 -9.96 12.99 11.24
N GLN A 186 -9.83 14.20 11.79
CA GLN A 186 -9.18 15.30 11.09
C GLN A 186 -7.69 15.03 10.87
N ALA A 187 -7.00 14.45 11.87
CA ALA A 187 -5.60 14.06 11.74
C ALA A 187 -5.40 13.02 10.62
N ILE A 188 -6.29 12.01 10.53
CA ILE A 188 -6.29 11.01 9.46
C ILE A 188 -6.49 11.66 8.08
N VAL A 189 -7.49 12.53 7.94
CA VAL A 189 -7.78 13.20 6.66
C VAL A 189 -6.62 14.10 6.22
N ASN A 190 -6.03 14.85 7.14
CA ASN A 190 -4.91 15.74 6.85
C ASN A 190 -3.65 14.93 6.48
N TYR A 191 -3.37 13.85 7.21
CA TYR A 191 -2.29 12.92 6.86
C TYR A 191 -2.44 12.40 5.43
N MET A 192 -3.64 11.90 5.09
CA MET A 192 -3.90 11.36 3.77
C MET A 192 -3.83 12.42 2.67
N SER A 193 -4.27 13.65 2.94
CA SER A 193 -4.17 14.75 1.97
C SER A 193 -2.71 15.04 1.56
N ILE A 194 -1.78 14.94 2.52
CA ILE A 194 -0.35 15.06 2.22
C ILE A 194 0.13 13.85 1.41
N VAL A 195 -0.18 12.63 1.86
CA VAL A 195 0.30 11.41 1.20
C VAL A 195 -0.23 11.27 -0.23
N GLU A 196 -1.49 11.64 -0.49
CA GLU A 196 -2.09 11.63 -1.83
C GLU A 196 -1.39 12.57 -2.82
N SER A 197 -0.76 13.62 -2.32
CA SER A 197 0.01 14.57 -3.13
C SER A 197 1.39 14.03 -3.53
N LEU A 198 1.88 12.96 -2.88
CA LEU A 198 3.20 12.41 -3.16
C LEU A 198 3.24 11.72 -4.54
N PRO A 199 4.30 11.93 -5.35
CA PRO A 199 4.38 11.38 -6.71
C PRO A 199 4.32 9.85 -6.78
N THR A 200 4.88 9.17 -5.77
CA THR A 200 4.98 7.70 -5.73
C THR A 200 3.78 7.04 -5.05
N TYR A 201 2.81 7.81 -4.54
CA TYR A 201 1.62 7.26 -3.90
C TYR A 201 0.73 6.51 -4.90
N GLY A 202 0.37 5.27 -4.57
CA GLY A 202 -0.47 4.42 -5.41
C GLY A 202 0.19 3.98 -6.72
N VAL A 203 1.53 4.10 -6.84
CA VAL A 203 2.29 3.64 -8.01
C VAL A 203 2.86 2.24 -7.73
N HIS A 204 2.49 1.29 -8.57
CA HIS A 204 3.07 -0.06 -8.58
C HIS A 204 4.22 -0.11 -9.59
N TYR A 205 5.44 -0.35 -9.11
CA TYR A 205 6.65 -0.38 -9.93
C TYR A 205 7.01 -1.79 -10.40
N TYR A 206 7.30 -1.93 -11.68
CA TYR A 206 7.76 -3.15 -12.32
C TYR A 206 9.09 -2.92 -13.01
N ALA A 207 10.08 -3.78 -12.74
CA ALA A 207 11.35 -3.75 -13.44
C ALA A 207 11.16 -4.35 -14.84
N VAL A 208 11.48 -3.58 -15.88
CA VAL A 208 11.35 -3.99 -17.28
C VAL A 208 12.66 -3.71 -18.02
N LYS A 209 12.84 -4.32 -19.20
CA LYS A 209 13.96 -4.02 -20.10
C LYS A 209 13.41 -3.64 -21.47
N ASP A 210 14.05 -2.69 -22.14
CA ASP A 210 13.69 -2.35 -23.52
C ASP A 210 14.28 -3.32 -24.55
N LYS A 211 14.03 -3.07 -25.84
CA LYS A 211 14.54 -3.89 -26.97
C LYS A 211 16.08 -3.95 -27.00
N GLN A 212 16.77 -2.97 -26.41
CA GLN A 212 18.24 -2.92 -26.34
C GLN A 212 18.77 -3.55 -25.04
N GLY A 213 17.89 -4.04 -24.17
CA GLY A 213 18.24 -4.64 -22.89
C GLY A 213 18.49 -3.64 -21.75
N ILE A 214 18.23 -2.35 -21.97
CA ILE A 214 18.41 -1.31 -20.96
C ILE A 214 17.29 -1.45 -19.91
N PRO A 215 17.63 -1.46 -18.61
CA PRO A 215 16.63 -1.60 -17.56
C PRO A 215 15.87 -0.27 -17.33
N TRP A 216 14.57 -0.39 -17.09
CA TRP A 216 13.65 0.71 -16.81
C TRP A 216 12.70 0.31 -15.68
N TRP A 217 12.09 1.31 -15.03
CA TRP A 217 10.93 1.09 -14.17
C TRP A 217 9.65 1.49 -14.89
N LEU A 218 8.66 0.61 -14.86
CA LEU A 218 7.30 0.89 -15.30
C LEU A 218 6.43 1.07 -14.06
N GLY A 219 5.87 2.27 -13.87
CA GLY A 219 4.90 2.54 -12.81
C GLY A 219 3.48 2.51 -13.34
N LEU A 220 2.61 1.78 -12.66
CA LEU A 220 1.17 1.73 -12.93
C LEU A 220 0.42 2.39 -11.77
N SER A 221 -0.45 3.35 -12.05
CA SER A 221 -1.36 3.93 -11.05
C SER A 221 -2.70 4.31 -11.69
N TYR A 222 -3.65 4.76 -10.87
CA TYR A 222 -4.93 5.29 -11.36
C TYR A 222 -4.77 6.52 -12.27
N LYS A 223 -3.62 7.22 -12.20
CA LYS A 223 -3.28 8.38 -13.03
C LYS A 223 -2.83 7.99 -14.44
N GLY A 224 -2.36 6.75 -14.64
CA GLY A 224 -1.86 6.29 -15.93
C GLY A 224 -0.66 5.34 -15.83
N ILE A 225 0.09 5.28 -16.92
CA ILE A 225 1.34 4.51 -17.01
C ILE A 225 2.52 5.47 -17.11
N PHE A 226 3.55 5.17 -16.35
CA PHE A 226 4.72 6.01 -16.16
C PHE A 226 5.98 5.20 -16.46
N GLN A 227 6.88 5.75 -17.25
CA GLN A 227 8.20 5.18 -17.46
C GLN A 227 9.22 6.00 -16.67
N TYR A 228 10.07 5.34 -15.89
CA TYR A 228 11.11 5.96 -15.09
C TYR A 228 12.48 5.36 -15.38
N ASP A 229 13.53 6.16 -15.15
CA ASP A 229 14.90 5.67 -15.15
C ASP A 229 15.10 4.61 -14.08
N TYR A 230 16.02 3.66 -14.31
CA TYR A 230 16.29 2.62 -13.32
C TYR A 230 16.77 3.15 -11.96
N HIS A 231 17.37 4.36 -11.94
CA HIS A 231 17.95 5.01 -10.77
C HIS A 231 17.06 6.11 -10.14
N ASP A 232 15.91 6.43 -10.73
CA ASP A 232 14.99 7.47 -10.22
C ASP A 232 13.55 6.98 -10.39
N LYS A 233 12.86 6.67 -9.28
CA LYS A 233 11.46 6.22 -9.28
C LYS A 233 10.47 7.35 -9.01
N VAL A 234 10.94 8.58 -8.78
CA VAL A 234 10.12 9.73 -8.39
C VAL A 234 9.69 10.50 -9.63
N LYS A 235 10.62 10.74 -10.56
CA LYS A 235 10.36 11.59 -11.73
C LYS A 235 10.17 10.75 -12.99
N PRO A 236 8.94 10.67 -13.53
CA PRO A 236 8.70 9.92 -14.76
C PRO A 236 9.33 10.64 -15.96
N ARG A 237 9.97 9.87 -16.84
CA ARG A 237 10.44 10.35 -18.14
C ARG A 237 9.31 10.50 -19.15
N LYS A 238 8.41 9.53 -19.16
CA LYS A 238 7.26 9.47 -20.08
C LYS A 238 6.02 9.16 -19.28
N VAL A 239 4.95 9.89 -19.59
CA VAL A 239 3.65 9.72 -18.97
C VAL A 239 2.63 9.45 -20.07
N SER A 240 1.87 8.38 -19.90
CA SER A 240 0.75 8.04 -20.77
C SER A 240 -0.53 8.09 -19.93
N VAL A 241 -1.25 9.22 -20.05
CA VAL A 241 -2.51 9.47 -19.35
C VAL A 241 -3.68 8.92 -20.16
N TYR A 242 -4.58 8.19 -19.51
CA TYR A 242 -5.79 7.68 -20.15
C TYR A 242 -6.86 8.77 -20.24
N PHE A 243 -6.89 9.55 -21.33
CA PHE A 243 -7.97 10.54 -21.54
C PHE A 243 -9.26 9.97 -22.13
N SER A 244 -9.31 8.68 -22.48
CA SER A 244 -10.56 8.06 -22.94
C SER A 244 -10.48 6.55 -22.77
N THR A 245 -11.10 6.04 -21.70
CA THR A 245 -12.05 4.92 -21.74
C THR A 245 -12.31 4.46 -20.29
N LYS A 246 -13.57 4.61 -19.86
CA LYS A 246 -14.18 3.94 -18.67
C LYS A 246 -14.12 2.40 -18.72
N VAL A 247 -13.27 1.81 -19.56
CA VAL A 247 -13.28 0.40 -19.94
C VAL A 247 -12.15 -0.39 -19.26
N TRP A 248 -11.03 0.25 -18.87
CA TRP A 248 -9.89 -0.51 -18.35
C TRP A 248 -9.97 -0.89 -16.86
N ALA A 249 -10.53 -0.02 -16.00
CA ALA A 249 -10.70 -0.36 -14.59
C ALA A 249 -11.69 -1.51 -14.33
N CYS A 250 -12.55 -1.85 -15.31
CA CYS A 250 -13.55 -2.91 -15.18
C CYS A 250 -13.26 -4.12 -16.08
N HIS A 251 -12.94 -3.93 -17.36
CA HIS A 251 -12.69 -5.06 -18.27
C HIS A 251 -11.26 -5.59 -18.25
N THR A 252 -10.28 -4.74 -17.95
CA THR A 252 -8.94 -5.23 -17.62
C THR A 252 -8.92 -5.76 -16.20
N CYS A 253 -9.73 -5.27 -15.26
CA CYS A 253 -9.86 -5.90 -13.94
C CYS A 253 -10.43 -7.35 -14.01
N HIS A 254 -11.33 -7.63 -14.97
CA HIS A 254 -11.87 -8.98 -15.21
C HIS A 254 -10.92 -9.91 -15.99
N SER A 255 -9.86 -9.39 -16.61
CA SER A 255 -8.81 -10.16 -17.28
C SER A 255 -7.46 -10.15 -16.52
N LEU A 256 -7.27 -9.20 -15.61
CA LEU A 256 -6.24 -9.12 -14.56
C LEU A 256 -6.63 -9.94 -13.33
N SER A 257 -7.90 -10.36 -13.21
CA SER A 257 -8.36 -11.34 -12.22
C SER A 257 -7.90 -12.75 -12.55
N GLN A 258 -7.48 -13.02 -13.79
CA GLN A 258 -6.76 -14.23 -14.17
C GLN A 258 -5.28 -13.86 -14.30
N GLY A 259 -4.55 -14.00 -13.19
CA GLY A 259 -3.09 -13.98 -13.07
C GLY A 259 -2.39 -13.21 -14.17
N CYS A 260 -2.02 -11.96 -13.90
CA CYS A 260 -1.26 -11.15 -14.84
C CYS A 260 0.09 -11.84 -15.11
N ASP A 261 0.10 -12.70 -16.13
CA ASP A 261 1.28 -13.31 -16.70
C ASP A 261 2.13 -12.17 -17.28
N VAL A 262 3.45 -12.34 -17.25
CA VAL A 262 4.42 -11.41 -17.84
C VAL A 262 4.03 -11.06 -19.28
N HIS A 263 3.30 -11.94 -19.97
CA HIS A 263 2.71 -11.74 -21.28
C HIS A 263 1.63 -10.62 -21.40
N GLN A 264 0.81 -10.35 -20.38
CA GLN A 264 -0.17 -9.24 -20.42
C GLN A 264 0.49 -7.88 -20.17
N ILE A 265 1.50 -7.85 -19.29
CA ILE A 265 2.37 -6.66 -19.13
C ILE A 265 3.18 -6.44 -20.42
N LEU A 266 3.64 -7.50 -21.09
CA LEU A 266 4.28 -7.43 -22.41
C LEU A 266 3.34 -6.91 -23.50
N ALA A 267 2.04 -7.22 -23.47
CA ALA A 267 1.06 -6.65 -24.39
C ALA A 267 0.85 -5.14 -24.15
N LEU A 268 0.83 -4.71 -22.89
CA LEU A 268 0.83 -3.30 -22.49
C LEU A 268 2.14 -2.60 -22.90
N ILE A 269 3.29 -3.26 -22.76
CA ILE A 269 4.59 -2.77 -23.23
C ILE A 269 4.60 -2.70 -24.77
N HIS A 270 4.01 -3.67 -25.49
CA HIS A 270 3.90 -3.65 -26.96
C HIS A 270 3.11 -2.43 -27.45
N VAL A 271 1.99 -2.08 -26.80
CA VAL A 271 1.21 -0.89 -27.18
C VAL A 271 1.96 0.41 -26.89
N ILE A 272 2.80 0.45 -25.85
CA ILE A 272 3.55 1.66 -25.44
C ILE A 272 4.88 1.81 -26.23
N PHE A 273 5.51 0.71 -26.63
CA PHE A 273 6.80 0.67 -27.31
C PHE A 273 6.72 0.35 -28.82
N GLU A 274 5.58 -0.07 -29.37
CA GLU A 274 5.37 -0.25 -30.81
C GLU A 274 4.37 0.73 -31.43
N GLY A 275 3.94 1.74 -30.67
CA GLY A 275 3.13 2.85 -31.15
C GLY A 275 3.93 4.09 -31.57
N CYS A 276 5.17 3.93 -32.05
CA CYS A 276 5.93 4.94 -32.79
C CYS A 276 6.25 4.42 -34.18
#